data_AF-A0A5S4FK97-F1
#
_entry.id   AF-A0A5S4FK97-F1
#
_cell.length_a   1.000
_cell.length_b   1.000
_cell.length_c   1.000
_cell.angle_alpha   90.00
_cell.angle_beta   90.00
_cell.angle_gamma   90.00
#
_symmetry.space_group_name_H-M   'P 1'
#
loop_
_entity.id
_entity.type
_entity.pdbx_description
1 polymer ?
#
loop_
_entity_poly.entity_id
_entity_poly.type
_entity_poly.pdbx_seq_one_letter_code
_entity_poly.pdbx_strand_id
1 'polypeptide(L)'
;MESAEPCTVTIEAGGRAYRSPTFTVHGHHYAIVDLVELTQDIASYSVRLGGEHVWPLAGRPPSRIRLLPPEGARRLAFGSCRTSVPHDASHVRTHGEDVLRSYGRHLAESGDEEWPDLLLLLGDQVYADSPSPEMRAYIRARRTGEPQDEIADFEEYAELYRQAWTDPEIRWVLSTVPTAMIFDDHDLRDDWNTSHTWREEMAGTSWWRHRVVAGLGAYWVYQHLGNLSPAERAADPLLRTLLDLGERDGADALDAFAEKADAEPSSSRWSYARDLGPARLIMVDTRCARQLTPGARRMLDPAEWAWLEEQVARPAERLIIGSSIPFLLPEGVHGVQNWNEALCDGKWGPVVGRWSEKLRQAIDLEHWAAFQRSFHDLARLFVGLGKPVVILSGDVHFSYLAKARLGPVYQVVCSPIRNPLSPLLRWANVVAQFSVATLVGGLLARLARVPRSPFRWRITKGPWFQNAVATLTLPDQVTWYDSKGETLRRIDSVRLD
;
A
#
# COMPACT_ATOMS: atom_id res chain seq x y z
N MET A 1 2.92 -16.61 -4.40
CA MET A 1 3.41 -17.99 -4.18
C MET A 1 3.74 -18.57 -5.53
N GLU A 2 4.85 -19.29 -5.61
CA GLU A 2 5.34 -19.89 -6.86
C GLU A 2 5.22 -21.41 -6.82
N SER A 3 5.13 -22.03 -7.99
CA SER A 3 5.44 -23.46 -8.13
C SER A 3 6.92 -23.64 -8.48
N ALA A 4 7.49 -24.78 -8.09
CA ALA A 4 8.90 -25.09 -8.37
C ALA A 4 9.16 -25.39 -9.86
N GLU A 5 8.13 -25.84 -10.58
CA GLU A 5 8.17 -26.17 -12.01
C GLU A 5 6.89 -25.65 -12.70
N PRO A 6 6.88 -25.51 -14.04
CA PRO A 6 5.66 -25.21 -14.78
C PRO A 6 4.61 -26.30 -14.54
N CYS A 7 3.38 -25.91 -14.20
CA CYS A 7 2.31 -26.86 -13.95
C CYS A 7 0.92 -26.27 -14.21
N THR A 8 -0.12 -27.10 -14.08
CA THR A 8 -1.49 -26.60 -13.97
C THR A 8 -1.84 -26.43 -12.49
N VAL A 9 -2.26 -25.22 -12.12
CA VAL A 9 -2.84 -24.93 -10.81
C VAL A 9 -4.32 -25.21 -10.85
N THR A 10 -4.80 -26.05 -9.93
CA THR A 10 -6.22 -26.37 -9.78
C THR A 10 -6.71 -25.90 -8.42
N ILE A 11 -7.80 -25.12 -8.39
CA ILE A 11 -8.53 -24.78 -7.17
C ILE A 11 -9.85 -25.55 -7.18
N GLU A 12 -10.08 -26.39 -6.17
CA GLU A 12 -11.35 -27.09 -5.98
C GLU A 12 -12.17 -26.34 -4.93
N ALA A 13 -13.29 -25.74 -5.36
CA ALA A 13 -14.13 -24.88 -4.54
C ALA A 13 -15.60 -25.09 -4.93
N GLY A 14 -16.49 -25.25 -3.94
CA GLY A 14 -17.93 -25.36 -4.18
C GLY A 14 -18.35 -26.52 -5.09
N GLY A 15 -17.61 -27.64 -5.06
CA GLY A 15 -17.85 -28.80 -5.93
C GLY A 15 -17.40 -28.62 -7.39
N ARG A 16 -16.73 -27.51 -7.71
CA ARG A 16 -16.17 -27.21 -9.03
C ARG A 16 -14.65 -27.19 -8.98
N ALA A 17 -14.00 -27.47 -10.10
CA ALA A 17 -12.56 -27.36 -10.27
C ALA A 17 -12.23 -26.24 -11.26
N TYR A 18 -11.51 -25.23 -10.79
CA TYR A 18 -11.02 -24.08 -11.55
C TYR A 18 -9.55 -24.30 -11.86
N ARG A 19 -9.11 -23.98 -13.08
CA ARG A 19 -7.75 -24.29 -13.53
C ARG A 19 -7.13 -23.12 -14.27
N SER A 20 -5.83 -22.97 -14.09
CA SER A 20 -5.00 -22.06 -14.88
C SER A 20 -3.61 -22.67 -15.04
N PRO A 21 -3.00 -22.64 -16.23
CA PRO A 21 -1.60 -22.96 -16.38
C PRO A 21 -0.74 -21.91 -15.67
N THR A 22 0.45 -22.30 -15.23
CA THR A 22 1.45 -21.32 -14.82
C THR A 22 2.02 -20.59 -16.04
N PHE A 23 2.38 -19.32 -15.86
CA PHE A 23 3.29 -18.59 -16.74
C PHE A 23 4.64 -18.39 -16.04
N THR A 24 5.71 -18.28 -16.82
CA THR A 24 7.09 -18.17 -16.32
C THR A 24 7.62 -16.76 -16.56
N VAL A 25 8.21 -16.14 -15.54
CA VAL A 25 9.01 -14.91 -15.68
C VAL A 25 10.24 -15.01 -14.80
N HIS A 26 11.41 -14.70 -15.35
CA HIS A 26 12.71 -14.76 -14.65
C HIS A 26 12.98 -16.12 -13.99
N GLY A 27 12.52 -17.22 -14.61
CA GLY A 27 12.65 -18.58 -14.09
C GLY A 27 11.66 -18.94 -12.97
N HIS A 28 10.77 -18.03 -12.56
CA HIS A 28 9.75 -18.28 -11.54
C HIS A 28 8.39 -18.54 -12.16
N HIS A 29 7.60 -19.43 -11.56
CA HIS A 29 6.33 -19.91 -12.11
C HIS A 29 5.13 -19.44 -11.29
N TYR A 30 4.24 -18.70 -11.92
CA TYR A 30 3.08 -18.06 -11.27
C TYR A 30 1.79 -18.46 -11.97
N ALA A 31 0.68 -18.44 -11.23
CA ALA A 31 -0.64 -18.62 -11.81
C ALA A 31 -1.65 -17.70 -11.14
N ILE A 32 -2.63 -17.27 -11.92
CA ILE A 32 -3.86 -16.66 -11.42
C ILE A 32 -5.05 -17.50 -11.88
N VAL A 33 -5.93 -17.84 -10.93
CA VAL A 33 -7.09 -18.70 -11.16
C VAL A 33 -8.36 -17.91 -10.86
N ASP A 34 -9.13 -17.62 -11.90
CA ASP A 34 -10.40 -16.92 -11.75
C ASP A 34 -11.52 -17.88 -11.32
N LEU A 35 -12.05 -17.65 -10.12
CA LEU A 35 -13.21 -18.36 -9.58
C LEU A 35 -14.48 -17.57 -9.93
N VAL A 36 -14.99 -17.81 -11.13
CA VAL A 36 -16.21 -17.16 -11.64
C VAL A 36 -17.47 -17.93 -11.27
N GLU A 37 -18.61 -17.24 -11.34
CA GLU A 37 -19.96 -17.80 -11.15
C GLU A 37 -20.16 -18.45 -9.77
N LEU A 38 -19.48 -17.93 -8.75
CA LEU A 38 -19.77 -18.28 -7.36
C LEU A 38 -21.08 -17.59 -6.93
N THR A 39 -22.02 -18.36 -6.41
CA THR A 39 -23.35 -17.87 -5.97
C THR A 39 -23.52 -17.88 -4.45
N GLN A 40 -22.55 -18.44 -3.72
CA GLN A 40 -22.53 -18.54 -2.27
C GLN A 40 -21.08 -18.61 -1.77
N ASP A 41 -20.91 -18.38 -0.47
CA ASP A 41 -19.63 -18.54 0.21
C ASP A 41 -19.11 -19.98 0.10
N ILE A 42 -17.78 -20.09 0.04
CA ILE A 42 -17.05 -21.35 0.01
C ILE A 42 -16.45 -21.60 1.39
N ALA A 43 -17.02 -22.55 2.12
CA ALA A 43 -16.57 -22.90 3.46
C ALA A 43 -15.19 -23.56 3.52
N SER A 44 -14.74 -24.16 2.41
CA SER A 44 -13.41 -24.74 2.26
C SER A 44 -13.04 -24.85 0.78
N TYR A 45 -11.78 -24.61 0.42
CA TYR A 45 -11.24 -24.91 -0.90
C TYR A 45 -9.87 -25.58 -0.79
N SER A 46 -9.49 -26.34 -1.82
CA SER A 46 -8.17 -26.95 -1.95
C SER A 46 -7.40 -26.34 -3.12
N VAL A 47 -6.07 -26.37 -3.04
CA VAL A 47 -5.19 -26.02 -4.16
C VAL A 47 -4.30 -27.21 -4.49
N ARG A 48 -4.22 -27.55 -5.78
CA ARG A 48 -3.35 -28.59 -6.31
C ARG A 48 -2.39 -28.02 -7.34
N LEU A 49 -1.12 -28.38 -7.26
CA LEU A 49 -0.07 -28.05 -8.24
C LEU A 49 0.34 -29.32 -8.96
N GLY A 50 0.17 -29.40 -10.28
CA GLY A 50 0.50 -30.63 -11.03
C GLY A 50 -0.25 -31.88 -10.54
N GLY A 51 -1.40 -31.71 -9.87
CA GLY A 51 -2.18 -32.79 -9.25
C GLY A 51 -1.84 -33.10 -7.79
N GLU A 52 -0.73 -32.59 -7.26
CA GLU A 52 -0.37 -32.72 -5.84
C GLU A 52 -1.15 -31.72 -4.99
N HIS A 53 -1.73 -32.16 -3.88
CA HIS A 53 -2.47 -31.30 -2.95
C HIS A 53 -1.50 -30.52 -2.05
N VAL A 54 -1.48 -29.20 -2.19
CA VAL A 54 -0.52 -28.32 -1.48
C VAL A 54 -1.18 -27.36 -0.48
N TRP A 55 -2.52 -27.25 -0.49
CA TRP A 55 -3.26 -26.36 0.39
C TRP A 55 -4.68 -26.86 0.66
N PRO A 56 -5.21 -26.81 1.89
CA PRO A 56 -4.63 -26.18 3.08
C PRO A 56 -3.46 -26.94 3.69
N LEU A 57 -2.63 -26.24 4.47
CA LEU A 57 -1.59 -26.88 5.29
C LEU A 57 -2.23 -27.74 6.39
N ALA A 58 -1.60 -28.86 6.71
CA ALA A 58 -2.06 -29.74 7.79
C ALA A 58 -2.10 -29.00 9.14
N GLY A 59 -3.13 -29.29 9.95
CA GLY A 59 -3.31 -28.70 11.28
C GLY A 59 -3.84 -27.26 11.29
N ARG A 60 -4.27 -26.72 10.14
CA ARG A 60 -4.87 -25.38 10.03
C ARG A 60 -6.38 -25.43 9.86
N PRO A 61 -7.12 -24.39 10.31
CA PRO A 61 -8.54 -24.25 9.97
C PRO A 61 -8.74 -24.17 8.45
N PRO A 62 -9.92 -24.58 7.93
CA PRO A 62 -10.22 -24.48 6.51
C PRO A 62 -10.10 -23.04 5.99
N SER A 63 -9.43 -22.88 4.84
CA SER A 63 -9.43 -21.62 4.09
C SER A 63 -10.76 -21.43 3.39
N ARG A 64 -11.29 -20.22 3.41
CA ARG A 64 -12.65 -19.91 2.93
C ARG A 64 -12.60 -18.85 1.84
N ILE A 65 -13.65 -18.79 1.02
CA ILE A 65 -13.88 -17.67 0.12
C ILE A 65 -15.24 -17.10 0.49
N ARG A 66 -15.29 -15.84 0.90
CA ARG A 66 -16.54 -15.13 1.14
C ARG A 66 -16.82 -14.18 0.00
N LEU A 67 -18.04 -14.21 -0.48
CA LEU A 67 -18.53 -13.26 -1.45
C LEU A 67 -18.91 -11.96 -0.74
N LEU A 68 -18.89 -10.87 -1.50
CA LEU A 68 -19.45 -9.61 -1.00
C LEU A 68 -20.96 -9.82 -0.73
N PRO A 69 -21.47 -9.47 0.47
CA PRO A 69 -22.88 -9.60 0.75
C PRO A 69 -23.74 -8.76 -0.21
N PRO A 70 -24.98 -9.17 -0.55
CA PRO A 70 -25.87 -8.41 -1.42
C PRO A 70 -26.14 -6.98 -0.94
N GLU A 71 -26.16 -6.77 0.38
CA GLU A 71 -26.30 -5.47 1.04
C GLU A 71 -25.04 -4.60 0.99
N GLY A 72 -23.90 -5.15 0.56
CA GLY A 72 -22.59 -4.51 0.52
C GLY A 72 -21.64 -4.94 1.63
N ALA A 73 -20.44 -4.37 1.61
CA ALA A 73 -19.44 -4.64 2.64
C ALA A 73 -19.91 -4.10 3.99
N ARG A 74 -19.62 -4.85 5.05
CA ARG A 74 -19.91 -4.52 6.44
C ARG A 74 -18.64 -4.09 7.15
N ARG A 75 -17.51 -4.73 6.88
CA ARG A 75 -16.25 -4.48 7.59
C ARG A 75 -15.04 -4.58 6.67
N LEU A 76 -14.18 -3.57 6.70
CA LEU A 76 -12.88 -3.56 6.02
C LEU A 76 -11.77 -3.53 7.06
N ALA A 77 -10.81 -4.45 6.99
CA ALA A 77 -9.57 -4.36 7.76
C ALA A 77 -8.51 -3.63 6.94
N PHE A 78 -7.62 -2.87 7.57
CA PHE A 78 -6.55 -2.18 6.85
C PHE A 78 -5.33 -1.85 7.72
N GLY A 79 -4.20 -1.65 7.06
CA GLY A 79 -2.94 -1.21 7.64
C GLY A 79 -1.84 -1.09 6.59
N SER A 80 -0.63 -0.73 7.01
CA SER A 80 0.56 -0.52 6.16
C SER A 80 1.84 -0.77 6.97
N CYS A 81 3.01 -0.69 6.34
CA CYS A 81 4.32 -0.71 7.01
C CYS A 81 4.53 -1.99 7.83
N ARG A 82 4.59 -3.12 7.13
CA ARG A 82 4.82 -4.44 7.72
C ARG A 82 6.22 -4.94 7.38
N THR A 83 7.15 -4.80 8.31
CA THR A 83 8.47 -5.45 8.16
C THR A 83 8.34 -6.97 8.29
N SER A 84 9.03 -7.68 7.40
CA SER A 84 9.00 -9.15 7.32
C SER A 84 10.27 -9.73 7.95
N VAL A 85 10.31 -9.71 9.28
CA VAL A 85 11.37 -10.33 10.10
C VAL A 85 10.84 -11.57 10.83
N PRO A 86 11.70 -12.51 11.28
CA PRO A 86 11.28 -13.65 12.07
C PRO A 86 10.44 -13.26 13.31
N HIS A 87 9.62 -14.17 13.82
CA HIS A 87 8.78 -13.94 15.01
C HIS A 87 9.41 -14.46 16.32
N ASP A 88 10.73 -14.65 16.34
CA ASP A 88 11.46 -15.01 17.56
C ASP A 88 11.53 -13.86 18.59
N ALA A 89 11.94 -14.18 19.81
CA ALA A 89 11.97 -13.23 20.91
C ALA A 89 12.92 -12.03 20.68
N SER A 90 13.98 -12.15 19.86
CA SER A 90 14.85 -11.02 19.53
C SER A 90 14.14 -10.04 18.61
N HIS A 91 13.53 -10.53 17.54
CA HIS A 91 12.85 -9.69 16.56
C HIS A 91 11.57 -9.07 17.10
N VAL A 92 10.82 -9.79 17.96
CA VAL A 92 9.67 -9.21 18.68
C VAL A 92 10.08 -8.08 19.62
N ARG A 93 11.28 -8.15 20.22
CA ARG A 93 11.78 -7.05 21.08
C ARG A 93 12.07 -5.77 20.31
N THR A 94 12.53 -5.87 19.05
CA THR A 94 12.89 -4.68 18.25
C THR A 94 11.75 -4.19 17.36
N HIS A 95 10.99 -5.09 16.74
CA HIS A 95 9.94 -4.76 15.78
C HIS A 95 8.51 -4.93 16.34
N GLY A 96 8.37 -5.41 17.58
CA GLY A 96 7.07 -5.75 18.15
C GLY A 96 6.45 -7.02 17.54
N GLU A 97 5.27 -7.36 18.05
CA GLU A 97 4.45 -8.42 17.49
C GLU A 97 3.89 -8.00 16.13
N ASP A 98 3.75 -8.98 15.23
CA ASP A 98 3.10 -8.81 13.95
C ASP A 98 1.58 -8.81 14.14
N VAL A 99 0.97 -7.62 14.09
CA VAL A 99 -0.45 -7.49 14.44
C VAL A 99 -1.34 -8.18 13.41
N LEU A 100 -0.92 -8.28 12.14
CA LEU A 100 -1.67 -9.01 11.12
C LEU A 100 -1.69 -10.51 11.43
N ARG A 101 -0.58 -11.06 11.92
CA ARG A 101 -0.50 -12.45 12.38
C ARG A 101 -1.43 -12.72 13.56
N SER A 102 -1.42 -11.83 14.56
CA SER A 102 -2.32 -11.96 15.72
C SER A 102 -3.78 -11.74 15.35
N TYR A 103 -4.07 -10.84 14.41
CA TYR A 103 -5.41 -10.67 13.85
C TYR A 103 -5.90 -11.94 13.18
N GLY A 104 -5.04 -12.64 12.44
CA GLY A 104 -5.35 -13.95 11.86
C GLY A 104 -5.77 -14.98 12.89
N ARG A 105 -4.98 -15.13 13.96
CA ARG A 105 -5.33 -16.07 15.04
C ARG A 105 -6.65 -15.73 15.71
N HIS A 106 -6.88 -14.43 15.95
CA HIS A 106 -8.15 -13.95 16.47
C HIS A 106 -9.32 -14.36 15.55
N LEU A 107 -9.19 -14.14 14.24
CA LEU A 107 -10.22 -14.55 13.27
C LEU A 107 -10.48 -16.07 13.26
N ALA A 108 -9.44 -16.89 13.42
CA ALA A 108 -9.58 -18.35 13.47
C ALA A 108 -10.47 -18.85 14.61
N GLU A 109 -10.57 -18.07 15.69
CA GLU A 109 -11.35 -18.39 16.90
C GLU A 109 -12.68 -17.60 16.98
N SER A 110 -12.89 -16.66 16.06
CA SER A 110 -14.02 -15.71 16.10
C SER A 110 -15.22 -16.17 15.27
N GLY A 111 -16.41 -15.69 15.65
CA GLY A 111 -17.64 -15.83 14.86
C GLY A 111 -17.61 -14.99 13.56
N ASP A 112 -18.42 -15.38 12.57
CA ASP A 112 -18.43 -14.80 11.22
C ASP A 112 -18.68 -13.26 11.21
N GLU A 113 -19.34 -12.72 12.23
CA GLU A 113 -19.59 -11.29 12.41
C GLU A 113 -18.34 -10.45 12.66
N GLU A 114 -17.27 -11.07 13.16
CA GLU A 114 -16.02 -10.36 13.45
C GLU A 114 -15.14 -10.18 12.22
N TRP A 115 -15.38 -11.01 11.20
CA TRP A 115 -14.50 -11.08 10.06
C TRP A 115 -14.67 -9.89 9.10
N PRO A 116 -13.57 -9.43 8.48
CA PRO A 116 -13.63 -8.40 7.46
C PRO A 116 -14.04 -8.99 6.10
N ASP A 117 -14.85 -8.27 5.34
CA ASP A 117 -15.18 -8.62 3.95
C ASP A 117 -13.99 -8.35 3.02
N LEU A 118 -13.08 -7.44 3.40
CA LEU A 118 -11.87 -7.10 2.65
C LEU A 118 -10.74 -6.65 3.59
N LEU A 119 -9.51 -7.08 3.30
CA LEU A 119 -8.27 -6.55 3.88
C LEU A 119 -7.60 -5.60 2.88
N LEU A 120 -7.23 -4.41 3.33
CA LEU A 120 -6.53 -3.40 2.53
C LEU A 120 -5.10 -3.19 3.07
N LEU A 121 -4.09 -3.46 2.25
CA LEU A 121 -2.70 -3.15 2.59
C LEU A 121 -2.26 -1.90 1.80
N LEU A 122 -1.92 -0.85 2.53
CA LEU A 122 -1.83 0.53 2.04
C LEU A 122 -0.39 1.03 1.98
N GLY A 123 0.48 0.31 1.29
CA GLY A 123 1.92 0.62 1.21
C GLY A 123 2.81 -0.20 2.14
N ASP A 124 4.09 -0.29 1.79
CA ASP A 124 5.17 -0.91 2.57
C ASP A 124 4.86 -2.34 3.02
N GLN A 125 4.48 -3.18 2.06
CA GLN A 125 4.31 -4.60 2.36
C GLN A 125 5.63 -5.36 2.39
N VAL A 126 6.62 -4.86 1.66
CA VAL A 126 8.01 -5.30 1.72
C VAL A 126 8.93 -4.08 1.83
N TYR A 127 10.18 -4.32 2.26
CA TYR A 127 11.20 -3.28 2.44
C TYR A 127 12.44 -3.67 1.62
N ALA A 128 12.53 -3.15 0.40
CA ALA A 128 13.57 -3.48 -0.58
C ALA A 128 14.92 -2.78 -0.29
N ASP A 129 14.88 -1.65 0.39
CA ASP A 129 16.00 -0.81 0.79
C ASP A 129 16.47 -1.04 2.23
N SER A 130 15.61 -1.64 3.07
CA SER A 130 15.95 -2.02 4.44
C SER A 130 15.65 -3.50 4.72
N PRO A 131 16.27 -4.43 3.96
CA PRO A 131 15.97 -5.85 4.09
C PRO A 131 16.44 -6.43 5.42
N SER A 132 15.84 -7.57 5.81
CA SER A 132 16.20 -8.32 7.02
C SER A 132 17.68 -8.79 7.00
N PRO A 133 18.29 -9.10 8.17
CA PRO A 133 19.62 -9.70 8.22
C PRO A 133 19.75 -10.96 7.36
N GLU A 134 18.72 -11.79 7.33
CA GLU A 134 18.63 -13.01 6.53
C GLU A 134 18.65 -12.68 5.04
N MET A 135 17.86 -11.70 4.62
CA MET A 135 17.83 -11.28 3.22
C MET A 135 19.14 -10.61 2.78
N ARG A 136 19.78 -9.81 3.64
CA ARG A 136 21.13 -9.30 3.36
C ARG A 136 22.16 -10.42 3.21
N ALA A 137 22.05 -11.50 3.98
CA ALA A 137 22.92 -12.66 3.82
C ALA A 137 22.69 -13.38 2.47
N TYR A 138 21.44 -13.48 2.02
CA TYR A 138 21.09 -13.99 0.69
C TYR A 138 21.71 -13.15 -0.43
N ILE A 139 21.55 -11.82 -0.37
CA ILE A 139 22.12 -10.87 -1.33
C ILE A 139 23.65 -11.03 -1.42
N ARG A 140 24.35 -10.98 -0.27
CA ARG A 140 25.82 -11.10 -0.22
C ARG A 140 26.35 -12.44 -0.72
N ALA A 141 25.57 -13.51 -0.62
CA ALA A 141 25.94 -14.81 -1.17
C ALA A 141 25.83 -14.86 -2.70
N ARG A 142 25.00 -14.00 -3.30
CA ARG A 142 24.74 -13.96 -4.74
C ARG A 142 25.59 -12.95 -5.48
N ARG A 143 25.80 -11.76 -4.90
CA ARG A 143 26.50 -10.66 -5.57
C ARG A 143 27.27 -9.77 -4.61
N THR A 144 28.22 -9.04 -5.19
CA THR A 144 29.06 -8.03 -4.52
C THR A 144 28.91 -6.64 -5.12
N GLY A 145 28.13 -6.49 -6.19
CA GLY A 145 27.86 -5.20 -6.85
C GLY A 145 26.82 -4.35 -6.12
N GLU A 146 26.67 -3.10 -6.54
CA GLU A 146 25.70 -2.16 -5.98
C GLU A 146 24.26 -2.45 -6.43
N PRO A 147 23.25 -2.07 -5.63
CA PRO A 147 23.35 -1.53 -4.27
C PRO A 147 23.71 -2.62 -3.25
N GLN A 148 24.68 -2.37 -2.39
CA GLN A 148 25.02 -3.32 -1.32
C GLN A 148 23.92 -3.39 -0.26
N ASP A 149 23.65 -4.58 0.27
CA ASP A 149 22.72 -4.81 1.37
C ASP A 149 21.26 -4.34 1.12
N GLU A 150 20.90 -4.07 -0.14
CA GLU A 150 19.56 -3.72 -0.58
C GLU A 150 19.20 -4.53 -1.85
N ILE A 151 17.92 -4.77 -2.15
CA ILE A 151 17.44 -5.58 -3.29
C ILE A 151 17.80 -4.95 -4.64
N ALA A 152 18.22 -5.72 -5.66
CA ALA A 152 18.65 -5.16 -6.95
C ALA A 152 17.97 -5.75 -8.18
N ASP A 153 17.54 -7.01 -8.11
CA ASP A 153 17.05 -7.77 -9.25
C ASP A 153 15.78 -8.57 -8.90
N PHE A 154 15.18 -9.17 -9.92
CA PHE A 154 13.90 -9.86 -9.78
C PHE A 154 13.97 -11.06 -8.85
N GLU A 155 15.08 -11.81 -8.88
CA GLU A 155 15.27 -12.98 -8.03
C GLU A 155 15.40 -12.59 -6.55
N GLU A 156 16.07 -11.47 -6.24
CA GLU A 156 16.09 -10.92 -4.89
C GLU A 156 14.69 -10.41 -4.47
N TYR A 157 13.91 -9.81 -5.38
CA TYR A 157 12.51 -9.49 -5.11
C TYR A 157 11.66 -10.74 -4.84
N ALA A 158 11.82 -11.80 -5.63
CA ALA A 158 11.09 -13.04 -5.44
C ALA A 158 11.36 -13.65 -4.05
N GLU A 159 12.64 -13.68 -3.63
CA GLU A 159 13.01 -14.11 -2.28
C GLU A 159 12.45 -13.18 -1.19
N LEU A 160 12.47 -11.86 -1.40
CA LEU A 160 11.86 -10.88 -0.47
C LEU A 160 10.36 -11.16 -0.27
N TYR A 161 9.61 -11.34 -1.37
CA TYR A 161 8.20 -11.67 -1.33
C TYR A 161 7.93 -13.06 -0.73
N ARG A 162 8.81 -14.04 -0.98
CA ARG A 162 8.74 -15.36 -0.36
C ARG A 162 8.88 -15.23 1.15
N GLN A 163 9.87 -14.50 1.66
CA GLN A 163 10.04 -14.27 3.10
C GLN A 163 8.85 -13.53 3.72
N ALA A 164 8.27 -12.57 2.99
CA ALA A 164 7.15 -11.77 3.49
C ALA A 164 5.86 -12.55 3.70
N TRP A 165 5.57 -13.51 2.81
CA TRP A 165 4.24 -14.12 2.69
C TRP A 165 4.17 -15.62 2.97
N THR A 166 5.31 -16.29 3.22
CA THR A 166 5.30 -17.73 3.50
C THR A 166 5.10 -18.10 4.98
N ASP A 167 5.06 -17.12 5.90
CA ASP A 167 4.65 -17.39 7.28
C ASP A 167 3.27 -18.08 7.30
N PRO A 168 3.13 -19.25 7.96
CA PRO A 168 1.90 -20.03 7.90
C PRO A 168 0.64 -19.32 8.40
N GLU A 169 0.76 -18.42 9.39
CA GLU A 169 -0.41 -17.66 9.89
C GLU A 169 -0.82 -16.61 8.87
N ILE A 170 0.14 -15.84 8.36
CA ILE A 170 -0.11 -14.79 7.36
C ILE A 170 -0.68 -15.40 6.09
N ARG A 171 -0.07 -16.49 5.60
CA ARG A 171 -0.56 -17.23 4.43
C ARG A 171 -1.98 -17.73 4.64
N TRP A 172 -2.32 -18.20 5.84
CA TRP A 172 -3.68 -18.61 6.17
C TRP A 172 -4.67 -17.45 6.18
N VAL A 173 -4.31 -16.28 6.72
CA VAL A 173 -5.17 -15.07 6.66
C VAL A 173 -5.45 -14.68 5.21
N LEU A 174 -4.41 -14.56 4.39
CA LEU A 174 -4.53 -14.20 2.98
C LEU A 174 -5.32 -15.24 2.17
N SER A 175 -5.32 -16.50 2.60
CA SER A 175 -6.13 -17.55 1.98
C SER A 175 -7.62 -17.46 2.32
N THR A 176 -8.01 -16.68 3.33
CA THR A 176 -9.38 -16.67 3.86
C THR A 176 -10.05 -15.29 3.77
N VAL A 177 -9.27 -14.21 3.76
CA VAL A 177 -9.75 -12.84 3.65
C VAL A 177 -9.37 -12.29 2.29
N PRO A 178 -10.35 -11.91 1.44
CA PRO A 178 -10.06 -11.17 0.20
C PRO A 178 -9.17 -9.97 0.52
N THR A 179 -8.07 -9.81 -0.23
CA THR A 179 -7.07 -8.78 0.05
C THR A 179 -6.86 -7.93 -1.18
N ALA A 180 -6.76 -6.61 -1.00
CA ALA A 180 -6.38 -5.67 -2.03
C ALA A 180 -5.22 -4.80 -1.52
N MET A 181 -4.26 -4.49 -2.39
CA MET A 181 -2.98 -3.90 -1.98
C MET A 181 -2.57 -2.74 -2.89
N ILE A 182 -1.84 -1.77 -2.35
CA ILE A 182 -1.09 -0.75 -3.11
C ILE A 182 0.31 -0.65 -2.53
N PHE A 183 1.34 -0.44 -3.37
CA PHE A 183 2.72 -0.22 -2.91
C PHE A 183 2.88 1.15 -2.24
N ASP A 184 4.02 1.35 -1.57
CA ASP A 184 4.60 2.66 -1.30
C ASP A 184 6.05 2.70 -1.81
N ASP A 185 6.86 3.63 -1.29
CA ASP A 185 8.28 3.75 -1.61
C ASP A 185 9.11 2.56 -1.16
N HIS A 186 8.98 2.03 0.05
CA HIS A 186 9.86 0.95 0.51
C HIS A 186 9.71 -0.36 -0.29
N ASP A 187 8.63 -0.52 -1.07
CA ASP A 187 8.52 -1.61 -2.05
C ASP A 187 9.62 -1.50 -3.14
N LEU A 188 10.15 -0.30 -3.39
CA LEU A 188 11.24 0.01 -4.32
C LEU A 188 12.48 0.51 -3.58
N ARG A 189 12.38 1.69 -2.98
CA ARG A 189 13.39 2.35 -2.16
C ARG A 189 12.77 3.55 -1.48
N ASP A 190 13.18 3.83 -0.24
CA ASP A 190 12.90 5.10 0.44
C ASP A 190 13.05 6.32 -0.49
N ASP A 191 12.11 7.27 -0.37
CA ASP A 191 11.95 8.45 -1.23
C ASP A 191 11.60 8.16 -2.71
N TRP A 192 11.18 6.94 -3.06
CA TRP A 192 10.89 6.62 -4.47
C TRP A 192 9.88 7.60 -5.08
N ASN A 193 10.33 8.24 -6.17
CA ASN A 193 9.59 9.26 -6.90
C ASN A 193 9.21 10.47 -6.02
N THR A 194 10.09 10.89 -5.10
CA THR A 194 9.85 12.11 -4.30
C THR A 194 9.95 13.40 -5.14
N SER A 195 10.94 13.48 -6.04
CA SER A 195 11.19 14.68 -6.84
C SER A 195 11.95 14.42 -8.14
N HIS A 196 11.99 15.44 -9.02
CA HIS A 196 12.79 15.39 -10.25
C HIS A 196 14.27 15.18 -9.96
N THR A 197 14.82 15.94 -9.00
CA THR A 197 16.22 15.83 -8.59
C THR A 197 16.55 14.43 -8.11
N TRP A 198 15.68 13.83 -7.30
CA TRP A 198 15.85 12.46 -6.85
C TRP A 198 15.87 11.48 -8.02
N ARG A 199 14.97 11.63 -9.01
CA ARG A 199 14.96 10.79 -10.22
C ARG A 199 16.24 10.95 -11.04
N GLU A 200 16.75 12.16 -11.20
CA GLU A 200 18.02 12.40 -11.90
C GLU A 200 19.21 11.77 -11.17
N GLU A 201 19.25 11.88 -9.84
CA GLU A 201 20.30 11.28 -9.00
C GLU A 201 20.27 9.76 -9.10
N MET A 202 19.09 9.15 -8.97
CA MET A 202 18.93 7.69 -9.09
C MET A 202 19.23 7.18 -10.50
N ALA A 203 18.80 7.90 -11.54
CA ALA A 203 19.13 7.58 -12.94
C ALA A 203 20.64 7.65 -13.22
N GLY A 204 21.40 8.41 -12.42
CA GLY A 204 22.86 8.47 -12.49
C GLY A 204 23.56 7.25 -11.87
N THR A 205 22.86 6.41 -11.12
CA THR A 205 23.41 5.18 -10.55
C THR A 205 23.38 4.04 -11.58
N SER A 206 24.33 3.10 -11.49
CA SER A 206 24.42 1.99 -12.43
C SER A 206 23.36 0.90 -12.24
N TRP A 207 22.64 0.92 -11.12
CA TRP A 207 21.80 -0.19 -10.67
C TRP A 207 20.31 0.18 -10.60
N TRP A 208 19.97 1.47 -10.51
CA TRP A 208 18.59 1.91 -10.32
C TRP A 208 17.64 1.40 -11.40
N ARG A 209 18.05 1.45 -12.67
CA ARG A 209 17.24 0.96 -13.80
C ARG A 209 16.87 -0.52 -13.63
N HIS A 210 17.81 -1.37 -13.23
CA HIS A 210 17.51 -2.79 -12.98
C HIS A 210 16.57 -2.95 -11.78
N ARG A 211 16.82 -2.24 -10.67
CA ARG A 211 15.93 -2.30 -9.51
C ARG A 211 14.50 -1.90 -9.87
N VAL A 212 14.30 -0.75 -10.52
CA VAL A 212 12.95 -0.23 -10.75
C VAL A 212 12.14 -1.13 -11.67
N VAL A 213 12.79 -1.71 -12.69
CA VAL A 213 12.20 -2.70 -13.58
C VAL A 213 11.83 -3.97 -12.81
N ALA A 214 12.77 -4.52 -12.03
CA ALA A 214 12.53 -5.72 -11.24
C ALA A 214 11.43 -5.52 -10.19
N GLY A 215 11.43 -4.39 -9.48
CA GLY A 215 10.47 -4.07 -8.43
C GLY A 215 9.05 -3.87 -8.95
N LEU A 216 8.88 -3.12 -10.04
CA LEU A 216 7.57 -2.96 -10.69
C LEU A 216 7.05 -4.28 -11.28
N GLY A 217 7.95 -5.07 -11.88
CA GLY A 217 7.60 -6.41 -12.38
C GLY A 217 7.16 -7.35 -11.25
N ALA A 218 7.91 -7.39 -10.15
CA ALA A 218 7.57 -8.19 -8.98
C ALA A 218 6.25 -7.73 -8.35
N TYR A 219 6.06 -6.42 -8.15
CA TYR A 219 4.81 -5.86 -7.66
C TYR A 219 3.61 -6.24 -8.55
N TRP A 220 3.78 -6.18 -9.88
CA TRP A 220 2.75 -6.58 -10.82
C TRP A 220 2.30 -8.03 -10.58
N VAL A 221 3.25 -8.97 -10.50
CA VAL A 221 2.97 -10.40 -10.34
C VAL A 221 2.43 -10.73 -8.94
N TYR A 222 3.10 -10.28 -7.87
CA TYR A 222 2.78 -10.70 -6.50
C TYR A 222 1.56 -10.01 -5.90
N GLN A 223 1.22 -8.80 -6.37
CA GLN A 223 0.19 -7.97 -5.74
C GLN A 223 -0.81 -7.40 -6.74
N HIS A 224 -0.37 -6.66 -7.76
CA HIS A 224 -1.29 -5.93 -8.63
C HIS A 224 -2.24 -6.84 -9.42
N LEU A 225 -1.75 -7.97 -9.95
CA LEU A 225 -2.55 -8.89 -10.75
C LEU A 225 -3.76 -9.43 -9.97
N GLY A 226 -3.64 -9.57 -8.64
CA GLY A 226 -4.72 -9.95 -7.72
C GLY A 226 -5.72 -8.83 -7.44
N ASN A 227 -5.35 -7.57 -7.64
CA ASN A 227 -6.25 -6.43 -7.46
C ASN A 227 -7.26 -6.31 -8.60
N LEU A 228 -6.88 -6.72 -9.81
CA LEU A 228 -7.72 -6.68 -11.00
C LEU A 228 -8.94 -7.59 -10.86
N SER A 229 -10.04 -7.23 -11.51
CA SER A 229 -11.17 -8.13 -11.73
C SER A 229 -10.84 -9.18 -12.81
N PRO A 230 -11.60 -10.30 -12.88
CA PRO A 230 -11.43 -11.26 -13.97
C PRO A 230 -11.55 -10.62 -15.37
N ALA A 231 -12.42 -9.62 -15.53
CA ALA A 231 -12.57 -8.91 -16.80
C ALA A 231 -11.36 -8.03 -17.14
N GLU A 232 -10.80 -7.34 -16.15
CA GLU A 232 -9.57 -6.55 -16.33
C GLU A 232 -8.37 -7.45 -16.63
N ARG A 233 -8.23 -8.60 -15.93
CA ARG A 233 -7.20 -9.61 -16.24
C ARG A 233 -7.32 -10.15 -17.65
N ALA A 234 -8.53 -10.47 -18.11
CA ALA A 234 -8.76 -10.95 -19.47
C ALA A 234 -8.40 -9.90 -20.54
N ALA A 235 -8.45 -8.61 -20.18
CA ALA A 235 -8.05 -7.49 -21.04
C ALA A 235 -6.59 -7.07 -20.88
N ASP A 236 -5.86 -7.60 -19.89
CA ASP A 236 -4.47 -7.24 -19.60
C ASP A 236 -3.52 -7.79 -20.70
N PRO A 237 -2.86 -6.89 -21.48
CA PRO A 237 -2.02 -7.33 -22.60
C PRO A 237 -0.79 -8.12 -22.18
N LEU A 238 -0.21 -7.82 -21.00
CA LEU A 238 0.96 -8.51 -20.51
C LEU A 238 0.60 -9.92 -20.07
N LEU A 239 -0.45 -10.09 -19.24
CA LEU A 239 -0.91 -11.40 -18.80
C LEU A 239 -1.26 -12.28 -20.00
N ARG A 240 -1.97 -11.73 -21.00
CA ARG A 240 -2.25 -12.47 -22.24
C ARG A 240 -0.98 -12.92 -22.95
N THR A 241 -0.01 -12.02 -23.10
CA THR A 241 1.28 -12.35 -23.72
C THR A 241 2.00 -13.46 -22.95
N LEU A 242 2.05 -13.38 -21.63
CA LEU A 242 2.68 -14.38 -20.77
C LEU A 242 1.99 -15.76 -20.85
N LEU A 243 0.66 -15.78 -20.90
CA LEU A 243 -0.09 -17.03 -21.08
C LEU A 243 0.11 -17.63 -22.49
N ASP A 244 0.18 -16.80 -23.53
CA ASP A 244 0.43 -17.23 -24.92
C ASP A 244 1.87 -17.77 -25.12
N LEU A 245 2.82 -17.37 -24.27
CA LEU A 245 4.18 -17.91 -24.27
C LEU A 245 4.25 -19.37 -23.81
N GLY A 246 3.28 -19.82 -23.01
CA GLY A 246 3.24 -21.15 -22.41
C GLY A 246 4.36 -21.33 -21.37
N GLU A 247 5.16 -22.38 -21.54
CA GLU A 247 6.28 -22.69 -20.62
C GLU A 247 7.53 -21.81 -20.86
N ARG A 248 7.55 -21.01 -21.94
CA ARG A 248 8.67 -20.11 -22.22
C ARG A 248 8.70 -18.97 -21.21
N ASP A 249 9.91 -18.54 -20.87
CA ASP A 249 10.13 -17.41 -19.99
C ASP A 249 9.73 -16.09 -20.66
N GLY A 250 8.88 -15.32 -19.98
CA GLY A 250 8.39 -14.01 -20.40
C GLY A 250 9.08 -12.83 -19.73
N ALA A 251 10.27 -13.02 -19.12
CA ALA A 251 11.06 -11.96 -18.48
C ALA A 251 11.17 -10.70 -19.34
N ASP A 252 11.55 -10.82 -20.62
CA ASP A 252 11.68 -9.67 -21.53
C ASP A 252 10.38 -8.87 -21.68
N ALA A 253 9.22 -9.54 -21.69
CA ALA A 253 7.92 -8.89 -21.82
C ALA A 253 7.52 -8.17 -20.52
N LEU A 254 7.79 -8.78 -19.36
CA LEU A 254 7.57 -8.17 -18.05
C LEU A 254 8.48 -6.96 -17.85
N ASP A 255 9.76 -7.09 -18.18
CA ASP A 255 10.76 -6.05 -18.02
C ASP A 255 10.46 -4.85 -18.94
N ALA A 256 10.06 -5.10 -20.19
CA ALA A 256 9.65 -4.04 -21.11
C ALA A 256 8.39 -3.31 -20.63
N PHE A 257 7.42 -4.02 -20.04
CA PHE A 257 6.25 -3.41 -19.42
C PHE A 257 6.65 -2.53 -18.23
N ALA A 258 7.45 -3.06 -17.31
CA ALA A 258 7.89 -2.35 -16.10
C ALA A 258 8.76 -1.12 -16.42
N GLU A 259 9.67 -1.24 -17.40
CA GLU A 259 10.47 -0.11 -17.88
C GLU A 259 9.59 0.99 -18.45
N LYS A 260 8.59 0.63 -19.26
CA LYS A 260 7.64 1.59 -19.82
C LYS A 260 6.82 2.26 -18.72
N ALA A 261 6.39 1.52 -17.71
CA ALA A 261 5.63 2.06 -16.58
C ALA A 261 6.43 3.10 -15.78
N ASP A 262 7.74 2.91 -15.56
CA ASP A 262 8.60 3.91 -14.89
C ASP A 262 8.88 5.14 -15.80
N ALA A 263 9.14 4.91 -17.08
CA ALA A 263 9.48 5.96 -18.03
C ALA A 263 8.28 6.85 -18.38
N GLU A 264 7.11 6.24 -18.56
CA GLU A 264 5.85 6.86 -18.97
C GLU A 264 4.76 6.51 -17.95
N PRO A 265 4.60 7.27 -16.85
CA PRO A 265 3.61 7.00 -15.81
C PRO A 265 2.19 6.74 -16.32
N SER A 266 1.75 7.46 -17.36
CA SER A 266 0.43 7.32 -17.96
C SER A 266 0.24 6.06 -18.83
N SER A 267 1.29 5.27 -19.04
CA SER A 267 1.24 4.04 -19.84
C SER A 267 0.57 2.87 -19.11
N SER A 268 0.53 2.92 -17.78
CA SER A 268 -0.01 1.88 -16.91
C SER A 268 -0.80 2.51 -15.78
N ARG A 269 -1.80 1.82 -15.24
CA ARG A 269 -2.57 2.30 -14.08
C ARG A 269 -2.49 1.29 -12.96
N TRP A 270 -1.91 1.69 -11.84
CA TRP A 270 -1.84 0.87 -10.62
C TRP A 270 -3.05 1.07 -9.70
N SER A 271 -3.72 2.20 -9.82
CA SER A 271 -5.00 2.49 -9.16
C SER A 271 -6.14 1.60 -9.63
N TYR A 272 -7.10 1.33 -8.75
CA TYR A 272 -8.27 0.52 -9.06
C TYR A 272 -9.46 0.93 -8.18
N ALA A 273 -10.67 0.50 -8.55
CA ALA A 273 -11.87 0.78 -7.79
C ALA A 273 -12.74 -0.47 -7.63
N ARG A 274 -13.48 -0.55 -6.52
CA ARG A 274 -14.40 -1.65 -6.21
C ARG A 274 -15.72 -1.13 -5.69
N ASP A 275 -16.81 -1.69 -6.19
CA ASP A 275 -18.14 -1.50 -5.63
C ASP A 275 -18.31 -2.41 -4.41
N LEU A 276 -18.69 -1.81 -3.28
CA LEU A 276 -18.85 -2.47 -1.98
C LEU A 276 -20.31 -2.33 -1.50
N GLY A 277 -21.26 -2.39 -2.43
CA GLY A 277 -22.68 -2.07 -2.21
C GLY A 277 -22.92 -0.56 -2.19
N PRO A 278 -23.42 0.04 -1.08
CA PRO A 278 -23.64 1.49 -1.00
C PRO A 278 -22.34 2.30 -0.94
N ALA A 279 -21.21 1.65 -0.67
CA ALA A 279 -19.88 2.25 -0.65
C ALA A 279 -19.11 1.95 -1.94
N ARG A 280 -18.24 2.88 -2.35
CA ARG A 280 -17.23 2.63 -3.39
C ARG A 280 -15.84 2.82 -2.81
N LEU A 281 -14.99 1.81 -2.97
CA LEU A 281 -13.54 1.92 -2.74
C LEU A 281 -12.87 2.45 -4.00
N ILE A 282 -12.03 3.47 -3.84
CA ILE A 282 -11.13 3.98 -4.88
C ILE A 282 -9.72 3.94 -4.29
N MET A 283 -8.89 3.00 -4.76
CA MET A 283 -7.49 2.91 -4.39
C MET A 283 -6.67 3.76 -5.36
N VAL A 284 -5.91 4.72 -4.85
CA VAL A 284 -5.14 5.66 -5.65
C VAL A 284 -3.66 5.37 -5.49
N ASP A 285 -2.97 5.21 -6.61
CA ASP A 285 -1.51 5.16 -6.68
C ASP A 285 -0.93 6.56 -6.45
N THR A 286 -0.16 6.69 -5.37
CA THR A 286 0.51 7.93 -4.97
C THR A 286 2.02 7.89 -5.14
N ARG A 287 2.57 6.97 -5.95
CA ARG A 287 4.01 6.88 -6.28
C ARG A 287 4.26 6.93 -7.78
N CYS A 288 3.74 5.98 -8.56
CA CYS A 288 3.99 5.91 -10.00
C CYS A 288 3.26 7.03 -10.74
N ALA A 289 2.03 7.37 -10.35
CA ALA A 289 1.25 8.44 -10.96
C ALA A 289 1.78 9.86 -10.71
N ARG A 290 2.88 10.05 -9.96
CA ARG A 290 3.40 11.37 -9.63
C ARG A 290 3.96 12.08 -10.88
N GLN A 291 3.47 13.28 -11.14
CA GLN A 291 4.12 14.21 -12.06
C GLN A 291 5.17 15.02 -11.29
N LEU A 292 6.45 14.83 -11.61
CA LEU A 292 7.55 15.44 -10.85
C LEU A 292 8.20 16.65 -11.56
N THR A 293 7.68 17.06 -12.71
CA THR A 293 8.20 18.22 -13.47
C THR A 293 8.28 19.48 -12.57
N PRO A 294 9.45 20.12 -12.41
CA PRO A 294 9.61 21.31 -11.58
C PRO A 294 8.61 22.42 -11.96
N GLY A 295 7.98 23.05 -10.97
CA GLY A 295 6.94 24.07 -11.19
C GLY A 295 5.62 23.55 -11.79
N ALA A 296 5.48 22.26 -12.06
CA ALA A 296 4.25 21.61 -12.51
C ALA A 296 3.95 20.31 -11.75
N ARG A 297 4.52 20.14 -10.55
CA ARG A 297 4.38 18.91 -9.77
C ARG A 297 2.92 18.63 -9.42
N ARG A 298 2.53 17.36 -9.53
CA ARG A 298 1.21 16.84 -9.15
C ARG A 298 1.39 15.46 -8.51
N MET A 299 0.58 15.17 -7.49
CA MET A 299 0.52 13.83 -6.90
C MET A 299 0.00 12.81 -7.91
N LEU A 300 -1.01 13.20 -8.70
CA LEU A 300 -1.60 12.42 -9.77
C LEU A 300 -1.40 13.16 -11.07
N ASP A 301 -0.87 12.49 -12.09
CA ASP A 301 -0.79 13.00 -13.44
C ASP A 301 -2.20 13.27 -14.02
N PRO A 302 -2.30 14.01 -15.15
CA PRO A 302 -3.61 14.36 -15.71
C PRO A 302 -4.51 13.17 -16.09
N ALA A 303 -3.93 12.05 -16.54
CA ALA A 303 -4.71 10.87 -16.92
C ALA A 303 -5.26 10.16 -15.68
N GLU A 304 -4.45 10.08 -14.62
CA GLU A 304 -4.87 9.50 -13.34
C GLU A 304 -5.89 10.38 -12.62
N TRP A 305 -5.72 11.70 -12.69
CA TRP A 305 -6.71 12.66 -12.18
C TRP A 305 -8.07 12.52 -12.88
N ALA A 306 -8.08 12.44 -14.21
CA ALA A 306 -9.32 12.26 -14.98
C ALA A 306 -10.02 10.94 -14.60
N TRP A 307 -9.26 9.85 -14.45
CA TRP A 307 -9.81 8.59 -13.97
C TRP A 307 -10.41 8.71 -12.57
N LEU A 308 -9.75 9.40 -11.64
CA LEU A 308 -10.28 9.62 -10.29
C LEU A 308 -11.61 10.39 -10.34
N GLU A 309 -11.71 11.44 -11.16
CA GLU A 309 -12.95 12.20 -11.35
C GLU A 309 -14.09 11.30 -11.86
N GLU A 310 -13.80 10.43 -12.84
CA GLU A 310 -14.76 9.43 -13.32
C GLU A 310 -15.21 8.47 -12.22
N GLN A 311 -14.29 7.97 -11.39
CA GLN A 311 -14.64 7.06 -10.30
C GLN A 311 -15.47 7.72 -9.20
N VAL A 312 -15.13 8.97 -8.85
CA VAL A 312 -15.82 9.76 -7.83
C VAL A 312 -17.24 10.14 -8.26
N ALA A 313 -17.44 10.37 -9.57
CA ALA A 313 -18.73 10.68 -10.18
C ALA A 313 -19.70 9.49 -10.23
N ARG A 314 -19.20 8.25 -10.11
CA ARG A 314 -20.07 7.06 -10.07
C ARG A 314 -21.02 7.09 -8.86
N PRO A 315 -22.26 6.57 -9.00
CA PRO A 315 -23.20 6.51 -7.90
C PRO A 315 -22.65 5.70 -6.72
N ALA A 316 -22.60 6.33 -5.55
CA ALA A 316 -22.29 5.70 -4.27
C ALA A 316 -22.79 6.62 -3.15
N GLU A 317 -23.31 6.06 -2.07
CA GLU A 317 -23.71 6.83 -0.89
C GLU A 317 -22.50 7.39 -0.13
N ARG A 318 -21.33 6.76 -0.31
CA ARG A 318 -20.07 7.09 0.35
C ARG A 318 -18.87 6.65 -0.46
N LEU A 319 -17.76 7.36 -0.26
CA LEU A 319 -16.48 7.00 -0.84
C LEU A 319 -15.48 6.57 0.23
N ILE A 320 -14.75 5.51 -0.07
CA ILE A 320 -13.59 5.07 0.69
C ILE A 320 -12.39 5.26 -0.23
N ILE A 321 -11.46 6.12 0.16
CA ILE A 321 -10.27 6.42 -0.63
C ILE A 321 -9.09 5.72 0.02
N GLY A 322 -8.45 4.78 -0.68
CA GLY A 322 -7.18 4.21 -0.25
C GLY A 322 -6.02 5.01 -0.85
N SER A 323 -5.04 5.36 -0.03
CA SER A 323 -3.84 6.10 -0.41
C SER A 323 -2.69 5.58 0.44
N SER A 324 -1.52 5.30 -0.15
CA SER A 324 -0.38 4.80 0.63
C SER A 324 0.06 5.85 1.67
N ILE A 325 0.18 7.10 1.21
CA ILE A 325 0.52 8.26 2.05
C ILE A 325 -0.70 9.06 2.55
N PRO A 326 -0.64 9.67 3.76
CA PRO A 326 -1.71 10.50 4.31
C PRO A 326 -2.00 11.80 3.53
N PHE A 327 -3.28 12.08 3.28
CA PHE A 327 -3.80 13.34 2.74
C PHE A 327 -3.86 14.46 3.81
N LEU A 328 -4.39 14.17 5.01
CA LEU A 328 -4.60 15.10 6.13
C LEU A 328 -3.56 14.91 7.25
N LEU A 329 -2.32 15.30 7.01
CA LEU A 329 -1.27 15.35 8.04
C LEU A 329 -1.60 16.31 9.19
N PRO A 330 -1.02 16.15 10.40
CA PRO A 330 -1.09 17.20 11.43
C PRO A 330 -0.76 18.59 10.85
N GLU A 331 -1.58 19.61 11.15
CA GLU A 331 -1.54 20.90 10.43
C GLU A 331 -0.16 21.57 10.44
N GLY A 332 0.64 21.37 11.50
CA GLY A 332 2.01 21.87 11.58
C GLY A 332 2.96 21.23 10.56
N VAL A 333 2.94 19.90 10.46
CA VAL A 333 3.72 19.12 9.47
C VAL A 333 3.31 19.51 8.06
N HIS A 334 2.00 19.59 7.83
CA HIS A 334 1.44 20.01 6.56
C HIS A 334 1.95 21.42 6.17
N GLY A 335 2.03 22.35 7.12
CA GLY A 335 2.58 23.69 6.90
C GLY A 335 4.07 23.70 6.54
N VAL A 336 4.87 22.85 7.17
CA VAL A 336 6.31 22.70 6.87
C VAL A 336 6.51 22.14 5.45
N GLN A 337 5.75 21.12 5.06
CA GLN A 337 5.84 20.55 3.70
C GLN A 337 5.47 21.57 2.62
N ASN A 338 4.35 22.31 2.80
CA ASN A 338 3.99 23.36 1.85
C ASN A 338 5.05 24.47 1.75
N TRP A 339 5.64 24.86 2.88
CA TRP A 339 6.72 25.86 2.89
C TRP A 339 7.93 25.34 2.11
N ASN A 340 8.35 24.11 2.36
CA ASN A 340 9.45 23.49 1.64
C ASN A 340 9.16 23.40 0.12
N GLU A 341 7.95 22.97 -0.27
CA GLU A 341 7.53 22.90 -1.67
C GLU A 341 7.69 24.26 -2.36
N ALA A 342 7.17 25.33 -1.75
CA ALA A 342 7.29 26.68 -2.31
C ALA A 342 8.75 27.14 -2.46
N LEU A 343 9.62 26.78 -1.52
CA LEU A 343 11.04 27.12 -1.62
C LEU A 343 11.75 26.35 -2.74
N CYS A 344 11.45 25.06 -2.89
CA CYS A 344 12.00 24.23 -3.97
C CYS A 344 11.57 24.73 -5.35
N ASP A 345 10.33 25.24 -5.47
CA ASP A 345 9.81 25.91 -6.67
C ASP A 345 10.45 27.30 -6.92
N GLY A 346 11.47 27.68 -6.14
CA GLY A 346 12.30 28.84 -6.40
C GLY A 346 11.76 30.15 -5.81
N LYS A 347 10.82 30.09 -4.85
CA LYS A 347 10.23 31.29 -4.22
C LYS A 347 11.27 32.29 -3.72
N TRP A 348 12.39 31.80 -3.19
CA TRP A 348 13.52 32.60 -2.67
C TRP A 348 14.80 32.42 -3.49
N GLY A 349 14.65 32.12 -4.78
CA GLY A 349 15.75 31.95 -5.72
C GLY A 349 16.34 30.53 -5.73
N PRO A 350 17.21 30.25 -6.71
CA PRO A 350 17.66 28.90 -7.03
C PRO A 350 18.58 28.28 -5.97
N VAL A 351 19.35 29.10 -5.23
CA VAL A 351 20.23 28.60 -4.16
C VAL A 351 19.40 28.05 -3.01
N VAL A 352 18.39 28.80 -2.56
CA VAL A 352 17.48 28.34 -1.51
C VAL A 352 16.73 27.10 -1.98
N GLY A 353 16.23 27.09 -3.22
CA GLY A 353 15.54 25.92 -3.78
C GLY A 353 16.38 24.64 -3.72
N ARG A 354 17.67 24.70 -4.07
CA ARG A 354 18.58 23.53 -3.96
C ARG A 354 18.77 23.04 -2.53
N TRP A 355 18.93 23.95 -1.57
CA TRP A 355 19.03 23.56 -0.16
C TRP A 355 17.73 23.01 0.40
N SER A 356 16.59 23.57 -0.03
CA SER A 356 15.27 23.07 0.32
C SER A 356 15.00 21.69 -0.29
N GLU A 357 15.53 21.40 -1.48
CA GLU A 357 15.44 20.07 -2.08
C GLU A 357 16.22 19.03 -1.27
N LYS A 358 17.44 19.37 -0.85
CA LYS A 358 18.21 18.52 0.06
C LYS A 358 17.49 18.29 1.39
N LEU A 359 16.81 19.33 1.90
CA LEU A 359 16.00 19.18 3.11
C LEU A 359 14.79 18.28 2.85
N ARG A 360 14.14 18.35 1.70
CA ARG A 360 12.99 17.49 1.35
C ARG A 360 13.35 16.02 1.47
N GLN A 361 14.43 15.62 0.78
CA GLN A 361 14.91 14.24 0.72
C GLN A 361 15.51 13.76 2.07
N ALA A 362 15.87 14.66 2.97
CA ALA A 362 16.48 14.28 4.25
C ALA A 362 15.46 13.99 5.36
N ILE A 363 14.21 14.42 5.19
CA ILE A 363 13.13 14.30 6.18
C ILE A 363 11.78 14.00 5.52
N ASP A 364 11.80 13.36 4.36
CA ASP A 364 10.68 12.70 3.68
C ASP A 364 9.46 13.63 3.46
N LEU A 365 9.72 14.85 2.96
CA LEU A 365 8.67 15.84 2.68
C LEU A 365 7.97 15.57 1.35
N GLU A 366 7.18 14.50 1.33
CA GLU A 366 6.68 13.95 0.07
C GLU A 366 5.20 13.55 0.05
N HIS A 367 4.49 13.90 1.11
CA HIS A 367 3.07 13.61 1.20
C HIS A 367 2.26 14.57 0.33
N TRP A 368 0.94 14.43 0.33
CA TRP A 368 0.03 15.35 -0.36
C TRP A 368 0.30 16.84 -0.08
N ALA A 369 0.80 17.16 1.12
CA ALA A 369 1.17 18.53 1.51
C ALA A 369 2.39 19.11 0.76
N ALA A 370 3.19 18.26 0.12
CA ALA A 370 4.32 18.64 -0.74
C ALA A 370 3.94 18.64 -2.23
N PHE A 371 2.65 18.49 -2.54
CA PHE A 371 2.03 18.59 -3.86
C PHE A 371 0.78 19.50 -3.79
N GLN A 372 0.99 20.77 -3.41
CA GLN A 372 -0.06 21.70 -3.00
C GLN A 372 -1.21 21.80 -4.00
N ARG A 373 -0.91 21.81 -5.30
CA ARG A 373 -1.95 21.91 -6.34
C ARG A 373 -2.89 20.71 -6.31
N SER A 374 -2.34 19.49 -6.25
CA SER A 374 -3.14 18.26 -6.12
C SER A 374 -3.88 18.21 -4.80
N PHE A 375 -3.27 18.64 -3.69
CA PHE A 375 -3.96 18.73 -2.41
C PHE A 375 -5.18 19.67 -2.48
N HIS A 376 -5.02 20.85 -3.08
CA HIS A 376 -6.09 21.84 -3.21
C HIS A 376 -7.22 21.34 -4.12
N ASP A 377 -6.89 20.73 -5.24
CA ASP A 377 -7.88 20.23 -6.18
C ASP A 377 -8.66 19.06 -5.57
N LEU A 378 -7.99 18.13 -4.89
CA LEU A 378 -8.64 17.01 -4.20
C LEU A 378 -9.48 17.45 -3.00
N ALA A 379 -8.99 18.43 -2.23
CA ALA A 379 -9.73 19.04 -1.14
C ALA A 379 -11.05 19.67 -1.62
N ARG A 380 -11.01 20.42 -2.73
CA ARG A 380 -12.22 21.00 -3.33
C ARG A 380 -13.16 19.94 -3.87
N LEU A 381 -12.61 18.91 -4.53
CA LEU A 381 -13.39 17.77 -5.01
C LEU A 381 -14.17 17.14 -3.86
N PHE A 382 -13.49 16.66 -2.81
CA PHE A 382 -14.14 15.95 -1.70
C PHE A 382 -15.17 16.78 -0.95
N VAL A 383 -14.89 18.06 -0.68
CA VAL A 383 -15.87 18.95 -0.05
C VAL A 383 -17.09 19.19 -0.96
N GLY A 384 -16.87 19.28 -2.27
CA GLY A 384 -17.92 19.51 -3.26
C GLY A 384 -18.87 18.33 -3.48
N LEU A 385 -18.50 17.12 -3.05
CA LEU A 385 -19.31 15.92 -3.29
C LEU A 385 -20.60 15.85 -2.48
N GLY A 386 -20.66 16.52 -1.32
CA GLY A 386 -21.84 16.48 -0.45
C GLY A 386 -22.17 15.11 0.15
N LYS A 387 -21.28 14.11 0.04
CA LYS A 387 -21.42 12.75 0.59
C LYS A 387 -20.20 12.38 1.46
N PRO A 388 -20.33 11.43 2.42
CA PRO A 388 -19.22 10.98 3.25
C PRO A 388 -18.02 10.46 2.45
N VAL A 389 -16.82 10.93 2.82
CA VAL A 389 -15.54 10.47 2.27
C VAL A 389 -14.65 10.03 3.43
N VAL A 390 -14.21 8.77 3.41
CA VAL A 390 -13.26 8.21 4.39
C VAL A 390 -11.98 7.83 3.67
N ILE A 391 -10.89 8.52 4.00
CA ILE A 391 -9.57 8.26 3.46
C ILE A 391 -8.86 7.29 4.41
N LEU A 392 -8.39 6.15 3.90
CA LEU A 392 -7.59 5.18 4.63
C LEU A 392 -6.14 5.32 4.15
N SER A 393 -5.19 5.47 5.09
CA SER A 393 -3.78 5.64 4.71
C SER A 393 -2.78 5.07 5.70
N GLY A 394 -1.51 5.06 5.29
CA GLY A 394 -0.38 4.43 5.97
C GLY A 394 0.84 5.35 6.16
N ASP A 395 2.03 4.78 5.93
CA ASP A 395 3.35 5.43 5.81
C ASP A 395 3.97 5.98 7.12
N VAL A 396 3.26 6.84 7.86
CA VAL A 396 3.89 7.68 8.91
C VAL A 396 4.29 6.99 10.22
N HIS A 397 4.18 5.67 10.34
CA HIS A 397 4.52 4.85 11.52
C HIS A 397 3.83 5.27 12.84
N PHE A 398 2.66 5.89 12.75
CA PHE A 398 1.71 6.03 13.86
C PHE A 398 0.28 6.14 13.33
N SER A 399 -0.68 5.80 14.18
CA SER A 399 -2.10 5.79 13.83
C SER A 399 -2.82 7.02 14.41
N TYR A 400 -3.80 7.56 13.69
CA TYR A 400 -4.60 8.70 14.14
C TYR A 400 -5.92 8.82 13.35
N LEU A 401 -6.82 9.66 13.85
CA LEU A 401 -8.03 10.07 13.15
C LEU A 401 -8.00 11.59 12.91
N ALA A 402 -8.19 11.99 11.66
CA ALA A 402 -8.38 13.39 11.28
C ALA A 402 -9.80 13.63 10.76
N LYS A 403 -10.38 14.78 11.13
CA LYS A 403 -11.69 15.25 10.65
C LYS A 403 -11.55 16.62 10.00
N ALA A 404 -12.03 16.75 8.76
CA ALA A 404 -12.17 18.04 8.10
C ALA A 404 -13.25 18.89 8.80
N ARG A 405 -13.05 20.20 8.87
CA ARG A 405 -14.05 21.14 9.43
C ARG A 405 -15.17 21.46 8.46
N LEU A 406 -15.03 21.09 7.20
CA LEU A 406 -16.00 21.34 6.14
C LEU A 406 -16.27 20.02 5.41
N GLY A 407 -17.54 19.65 5.33
CA GLY A 407 -17.99 18.39 4.74
C GLY A 407 -17.69 17.15 5.62
N PRO A 408 -18.34 16.01 5.32
CA PRO A 408 -18.12 14.74 6.02
C PRO A 408 -16.85 14.01 5.51
N VAL A 409 -15.69 14.67 5.61
CA VAL A 409 -14.40 14.13 5.16
C VAL A 409 -13.54 13.71 6.35
N TYR A 410 -13.16 12.44 6.38
CA TYR A 410 -12.36 11.80 7.42
C TYR A 410 -11.09 11.22 6.82
N GLN A 411 -10.02 11.22 7.60
CA GLN A 411 -8.86 10.38 7.33
C GLN A 411 -8.55 9.51 8.53
N VAL A 412 -8.37 8.23 8.26
CA VAL A 412 -8.08 7.19 9.23
C VAL A 412 -6.72 6.59 8.87
N VAL A 413 -5.74 6.81 9.72
CA VAL A 413 -4.38 6.32 9.50
C VAL A 413 -4.12 5.11 10.38
N CYS A 414 -3.62 4.04 9.76
CA CYS A 414 -3.17 2.85 10.46
C CYS A 414 -1.80 2.42 9.95
N SER A 415 -0.77 2.88 10.66
CA SER A 415 0.63 2.51 10.48
C SER A 415 1.30 2.52 11.86
N PRO A 416 2.26 1.63 12.15
CA PRO A 416 2.70 0.50 11.32
C PRO A 416 2.01 -0.81 11.72
N ILE A 417 1.89 -1.79 10.83
CA ILE A 417 1.49 -3.17 11.20
C ILE A 417 2.63 -3.82 12.00
N ARG A 418 3.87 -3.58 11.58
CA ARG A 418 5.07 -4.10 12.24
C ARG A 418 6.31 -3.28 11.86
N ASN A 419 6.44 -2.07 12.40
CA ASN A 419 7.63 -1.24 12.22
C ASN A 419 7.69 -0.09 13.26
N PRO A 420 7.74 -0.40 14.56
CA PRO A 420 7.53 0.59 15.60
C PRO A 420 8.66 1.61 15.60
N LEU A 421 8.31 2.90 15.63
CA LEU A 421 9.30 3.96 15.87
C LEU A 421 10.05 3.74 17.19
N SER A 422 11.33 4.07 17.22
CA SER A 422 12.11 4.04 18.45
C SER A 422 11.53 5.03 19.49
N PRO A 423 11.63 4.76 20.81
CA PRO A 423 11.05 5.62 21.83
C PRO A 423 11.48 7.10 21.75
N LEU A 424 12.73 7.35 21.36
CA LEU A 424 13.27 8.70 21.17
C LEU A 424 12.59 9.42 19.98
N LEU A 425 12.44 8.71 18.86
CA LEU A 425 11.78 9.25 17.66
C LEU A 425 10.29 9.49 17.88
N ARG A 426 9.60 8.65 18.69
CA ARG A 426 8.20 8.91 19.08
C ARG A 426 8.04 10.25 19.78
N TRP A 427 8.90 10.53 20.77
CA TRP A 427 8.86 11.80 21.50
C TRP A 427 9.19 13.00 20.60
N ALA A 428 10.21 12.87 19.75
CA ALA A 428 10.56 13.89 18.77
C ALA A 428 9.37 14.17 17.82
N ASN A 429 8.70 13.13 17.32
CA ASN A 429 7.54 13.25 16.45
C ASN A 429 6.35 13.91 17.15
N VAL A 430 6.04 13.56 18.40
CA VAL A 430 4.95 14.22 19.13
C VAL A 430 5.20 15.73 19.27
N VAL A 431 6.41 16.12 19.68
CA VAL A 431 6.76 17.54 19.89
C VAL A 431 6.80 18.30 18.57
N ALA A 432 7.42 17.71 17.54
CA ALA A 432 7.50 18.29 16.22
C ALA A 432 6.10 18.48 15.63
N GLN A 433 5.30 17.42 15.54
CA GLN A 433 4.06 17.42 14.75
C GLN A 433 2.90 18.14 15.42
N PHE A 434 2.82 18.15 16.76
CA PHE A 434 1.62 18.61 17.48
C PHE A 434 1.78 19.93 18.25
N SER A 435 3.00 20.30 18.65
CA SER A 435 3.21 21.47 19.51
C SER A 435 3.93 22.61 18.79
N VAL A 436 5.15 22.36 18.29
CA VAL A 436 6.02 23.43 17.77
C VAL A 436 5.80 23.67 16.27
N ALA A 437 5.57 22.64 15.45
CA ALA A 437 5.39 22.83 14.01
C ALA A 437 4.11 23.59 13.64
N THR A 438 3.07 23.61 14.48
CA THR A 438 1.84 24.37 14.17
C THR A 438 2.10 25.88 14.14
N LEU A 439 2.91 26.40 15.07
CA LEU A 439 3.35 27.79 15.09
C LEU A 439 4.40 28.07 14.02
N VAL A 440 5.41 27.21 13.92
CA VAL A 440 6.53 27.38 12.99
C VAL A 440 6.08 27.20 11.54
N GLY A 441 5.44 26.09 11.21
CA GLY A 441 4.90 25.81 9.88
C GLY A 441 3.88 26.86 9.42
N GLY A 442 3.00 27.31 10.32
CA GLY A 442 2.06 28.40 10.04
C GLY A 442 2.75 29.73 9.73
N LEU A 443 3.84 30.07 10.42
CA LEU A 443 4.65 31.26 10.16
C LEU A 443 5.44 31.12 8.85
N LEU A 444 6.13 30.00 8.65
CA LEU A 444 6.94 29.71 7.48
C LEU A 444 6.11 29.73 6.19
N ALA A 445 4.94 29.08 6.20
CA ALA A 445 4.00 29.11 5.08
C ALA A 445 3.53 30.55 4.75
N ARG A 446 3.27 31.38 5.78
CA ARG A 446 2.93 32.80 5.59
C ARG A 446 4.09 33.60 5.00
N LEU A 447 5.32 33.37 5.48
CA LEU A 447 6.52 34.04 4.96
C LEU A 447 6.75 33.73 3.48
N ALA A 448 6.52 32.49 3.05
CA ALA A 448 6.58 32.09 1.65
C ALA A 448 5.33 32.46 0.83
N ARG A 449 4.30 33.08 1.45
CA ARG A 449 3.00 33.40 0.85
C ARG A 449 2.33 32.18 0.20
N VAL A 450 2.46 31.03 0.85
CA VAL A 450 1.79 29.79 0.45
C VAL A 450 0.27 30.01 0.52
N PRO A 451 -0.49 29.65 -0.55
CA PRO A 451 -1.95 29.67 -0.53
C PRO A 451 -2.52 28.92 0.68
N ARG A 452 -3.61 29.44 1.26
CA ARG A 452 -4.29 28.74 2.36
C ARG A 452 -5.01 27.49 1.82
N SER A 453 -5.00 26.42 2.61
CA SER A 453 -5.80 25.22 2.34
C SER A 453 -7.29 25.58 2.16
N PRO A 454 -8.01 24.91 1.23
CA PRO A 454 -9.45 25.09 1.03
C PRO A 454 -10.29 24.86 2.30
N PHE A 455 -9.83 23.99 3.21
CA PHE A 455 -10.45 23.79 4.52
C PHE A 455 -9.40 23.52 5.61
N ARG A 456 -9.83 23.64 6.87
CA ARG A 456 -9.05 23.26 8.06
C ARG A 456 -9.50 21.89 8.54
N TRP A 457 -8.63 21.16 9.25
CA TRP A 457 -8.98 19.89 9.87
C TRP A 457 -8.41 19.83 11.29
N ARG A 458 -8.72 18.76 12.03
CA ARG A 458 -8.14 18.49 13.34
C ARG A 458 -7.87 17.00 13.47
N ILE A 459 -6.77 16.67 14.15
CA ILE A 459 -6.54 15.33 14.67
C ILE A 459 -7.42 15.18 15.91
N THR A 460 -8.42 14.30 15.84
CA THR A 460 -9.41 14.12 16.91
C THR A 460 -9.05 12.98 17.85
N LYS A 461 -8.25 12.01 17.39
CA LYS A 461 -7.77 10.86 18.15
C LYS A 461 -6.35 10.47 17.74
N GLY A 462 -5.64 9.80 18.65
CA GLY A 462 -4.21 9.53 18.53
C GLY A 462 -3.33 10.73 18.95
N PRO A 463 -2.04 10.73 18.59
CA PRO A 463 -1.34 9.67 17.86
C PRO A 463 -1.14 8.40 18.71
N TRP A 464 -1.22 7.24 18.06
CA TRP A 464 -0.92 5.93 18.65
C TRP A 464 0.30 5.33 17.95
N PHE A 465 1.35 5.02 18.72
CA PHE A 465 2.63 4.51 18.20
C PHE A 465 2.78 2.99 18.36
N GLN A 466 1.72 2.31 18.78
CA GLN A 466 1.68 0.86 18.80
C GLN A 466 1.67 0.35 17.36
N ASN A 467 2.27 -0.82 17.14
CA ASN A 467 1.92 -1.59 15.96
C ASN A 467 0.40 -1.82 15.96
N ALA A 468 -0.26 -1.68 14.81
CA ALA A 468 -1.70 -1.76 14.75
C ALA A 468 -2.24 -2.33 13.43
N VAL A 469 -3.44 -2.90 13.53
CA VAL A 469 -4.37 -3.08 12.42
C VAL A 469 -5.67 -2.35 12.77
N ALA A 470 -6.35 -1.78 11.78
CA ALA A 470 -7.61 -1.10 11.99
C ALA A 470 -8.74 -1.76 11.22
N THR A 471 -9.97 -1.62 11.72
CA THR A 471 -11.19 -2.04 11.02
C THR A 471 -12.12 -0.84 10.84
N LEU A 472 -12.60 -0.62 9.62
CA LEU A 472 -13.74 0.24 9.31
C LEU A 472 -14.99 -0.63 9.20
N THR A 473 -15.84 -0.61 10.23
CA THR A 473 -17.18 -1.19 10.20
C THR A 473 -18.14 -0.13 9.67
N LEU A 474 -18.75 -0.41 8.52
CA LEU A 474 -19.66 0.49 7.84
C LEU A 474 -21.02 0.51 8.60
N PRO A 475 -21.68 1.69 8.71
CA PRO A 475 -21.37 2.93 8.01
C PRO A 475 -20.39 3.89 8.70
N ASP A 476 -19.96 3.71 9.94
CA ASP A 476 -19.29 4.84 10.61
C ASP A 476 -18.35 4.46 11.75
N GLN A 477 -18.09 3.20 12.02
CA GLN A 477 -17.28 2.83 13.17
C GLN A 477 -15.87 2.41 12.75
N VAL A 478 -14.86 3.08 13.30
CA VAL A 478 -13.45 2.68 13.18
C VAL A 478 -12.96 2.12 14.50
N THR A 479 -12.21 1.03 14.47
CA THR A 479 -11.53 0.48 15.64
C THR A 479 -10.08 0.14 15.30
N TRP A 480 -9.15 0.50 16.18
CA TRP A 480 -7.73 0.12 16.07
C TRP A 480 -7.41 -0.96 17.08
N TYR A 481 -6.57 -1.90 16.70
CA TYR A 481 -6.14 -3.01 17.52
C TYR A 481 -4.63 -3.12 17.55
N ASP A 482 -4.04 -3.34 18.73
CA ASP A 482 -2.66 -3.76 18.89
C ASP A 482 -2.58 -5.26 19.17
N SER A 483 -1.36 -5.77 19.31
CA SER A 483 -1.13 -7.12 19.80
C SER A 483 -0.22 -7.15 21.02
N LYS A 484 -0.55 -8.02 21.97
CA LYS A 484 0.27 -8.32 23.14
C LYS A 484 0.10 -9.79 23.53
N GLY A 485 1.21 -10.53 23.60
CA GLY A 485 1.18 -11.95 23.88
C GLY A 485 0.43 -12.73 22.80
N GLU A 486 0.53 -12.29 21.55
CA GLU A 486 -0.20 -12.83 20.39
C GLU A 486 -1.73 -12.69 20.47
N THR A 487 -2.25 -11.95 21.44
CA THR A 487 -3.67 -11.65 21.58
C THR A 487 -3.95 -10.26 21.03
N LEU A 488 -5.05 -10.12 20.28
CA LEU A 488 -5.53 -8.85 19.75
C LEU A 488 -6.16 -8.03 20.88
N ARG A 489 -5.82 -6.74 20.99
CA ARG A 489 -6.43 -5.85 21.98
C ARG A 489 -6.83 -4.54 21.34
N ARG A 490 -8.04 -4.06 21.69
CA ARG A 490 -8.53 -2.78 21.22
C ARG A 490 -7.73 -1.62 21.81
N ILE A 491 -7.23 -0.73 20.94
CA ILE A 491 -6.62 0.55 21.31
C ILE A 491 -7.71 1.60 21.55
N ASP A 492 -8.55 1.86 20.54
CA ASP A 492 -9.68 2.80 20.61
C ASP A 492 -10.75 2.42 19.56
N SER A 493 -11.98 2.87 19.77
CA SER A 493 -13.10 2.73 18.83
C SER A 493 -13.89 4.03 18.75
N VAL A 494 -14.17 4.50 17.54
CA VAL A 494 -14.72 5.83 17.28
C VAL A 494 -15.79 5.77 16.20
N ARG A 495 -16.89 6.50 16.38
CA ARG A 495 -17.87 6.73 15.30
C ARG A 495 -17.53 8.02 14.52
N LEU A 496 -17.70 7.96 13.21
CA LEU A 496 -17.45 9.05 12.27
C LEU A 496 -18.74 9.89 12.13
N ASP A 497 -18.94 10.84 13.05
CA ASP A 497 -20.18 11.63 13.19
C ASP A 497 -20.38 12.79 12.19
#